data_AF-H1LSH5-F1
#
_entry.id   AF-H1LSH5-F1
#
_cell.length_a   1.000
_cell.length_b   1.000
_cell.length_c   1.000
_cell.angle_alpha   90.00
_cell.angle_beta   90.00
_cell.angle_gamma   90.00
#
_symmetry.space_group_name_H-M   'P 1'
#
loop_
_entity.id
_entity.type
_entity.pdbx_description
1 polymer ?
#
loop_
_entity_poly.entity_id
_entity_poly.type
_entity_poly.pdbx_seq_one_letter_code
_entity_poly.pdbx_strand_id
1 'polypeptide(L)'
;MVKESLPRELFRLYQLIWKRFVASRMENAKYKTTSVKLGAGEYIFTMSGSKIVFDGFMSVYTDDDEEKASSDAVIGKLKVGDELELVKLIDLQHFTQPPAHYTEASLVKALEEQGIGRPSTYAPTITTIMARHYVVKEQKNLYVTELGQIVNSMMVNYFGSIVDKEFTANLEQLLDSVGDGKVNWKTVVSNFYPDLESAVDQASKELENVKIADEVTDVICENCGRNMVIKYGPHGKFLACPGFPECKNTKPYFEKIGVSCPKCGGDVVIKKTKKGRIYYGCSNAPECDFMSWNKPSSIKCPKCGSYMVEKGNKLLCMNEECGYTENKPKE
;
A
#
# COMPACT_ATOMS: atom_id res chain seq x y z
N MET A 1 -3.50 -21.44 -30.85
CA MET A 1 -3.33 -19.99 -31.11
C MET A 1 -4.26 -19.17 -30.21
N VAL A 2 -3.99 -19.07 -28.90
CA VAL A 2 -4.73 -18.16 -27.99
C VAL A 2 -3.94 -16.86 -27.76
N LYS A 3 -2.60 -16.95 -27.81
CA LYS A 3 -1.68 -15.82 -27.61
C LYS A 3 -1.80 -14.73 -28.68
N GLU A 4 -2.07 -15.13 -29.93
CA GLU A 4 -2.17 -14.21 -31.07
C GLU A 4 -3.55 -13.53 -31.15
N SER A 5 -4.56 -14.08 -30.46
CA SER A 5 -5.94 -13.61 -30.51
C SER A 5 -6.31 -12.70 -29.33
N LEU A 6 -5.40 -12.49 -28.36
CA LEU A 6 -5.67 -11.73 -27.15
C LEU A 6 -4.64 -10.60 -26.92
N PRO A 7 -5.09 -9.43 -26.42
CA PRO A 7 -4.21 -8.45 -25.83
C PRO A 7 -3.32 -9.07 -24.73
N ARG A 8 -2.10 -8.55 -24.59
CA ARG A 8 -1.09 -9.10 -23.67
C ARG A 8 -1.59 -9.29 -22.24
N GLU A 9 -2.37 -8.37 -21.71
CA GLU A 9 -2.90 -8.42 -20.33
C GLU A 9 -3.94 -9.53 -20.17
N LEU A 10 -4.88 -9.64 -21.11
CA LEU A 10 -5.88 -10.71 -21.14
C LEU A 10 -5.23 -12.08 -21.31
N PHE A 11 -4.20 -12.18 -22.17
CA PHE A 11 -3.45 -13.42 -22.32
C PHE A 11 -2.72 -13.82 -21.02
N ARG A 12 -2.14 -12.85 -20.29
CA ARG A 12 -1.51 -13.12 -18.99
C ARG A 12 -2.51 -13.61 -17.95
N LEU A 13 -3.68 -13.00 -17.87
CA LEU A 13 -4.75 -13.44 -16.97
C LEU A 13 -5.24 -14.84 -17.35
N TYR A 14 -5.49 -15.08 -18.63
CA TYR A 14 -5.85 -16.41 -19.15
C TYR A 14 -4.78 -17.46 -18.79
N GLN A 15 -3.50 -17.14 -19.01
CA GLN A 15 -2.40 -18.04 -18.70
C GLN A 15 -2.34 -18.36 -17.19
N LEU A 16 -2.56 -17.37 -16.32
CA LEU A 16 -2.61 -17.57 -14.88
C LEU A 16 -3.76 -18.51 -14.48
N ILE A 17 -4.97 -18.26 -14.99
CA ILE A 17 -6.16 -19.09 -14.74
C ILE A 17 -5.91 -20.52 -15.24
N TRP A 18 -5.42 -20.67 -16.47
CA TRP A 18 -5.15 -21.96 -17.09
C TRP A 18 -4.12 -22.77 -16.29
N LYS A 19 -2.99 -22.15 -15.91
CA LYS A 19 -1.96 -22.81 -15.11
C LYS A 19 -2.51 -23.26 -13.77
N ARG A 20 -3.27 -22.40 -13.07
CA ARG A 20 -3.86 -22.74 -11.77
C ARG A 20 -4.88 -23.89 -11.88
N PHE A 21 -5.70 -23.90 -12.93
CA PHE A 21 -6.67 -24.96 -13.17
C PHE A 21 -6.00 -26.30 -13.53
N VAL A 22 -5.00 -26.29 -14.41
CA VAL A 22 -4.27 -27.52 -14.76
C VAL A 22 -3.56 -28.07 -13.54
N ALA A 23 -2.85 -27.21 -12.78
CA ALA A 23 -2.16 -27.60 -11.56
C ALA A 23 -3.08 -28.22 -10.50
N SER A 24 -4.32 -27.74 -10.35
CA SER A 24 -5.28 -28.32 -9.39
C SER A 24 -5.74 -29.75 -9.74
N ARG A 25 -5.43 -30.22 -10.95
CA ARG A 25 -5.67 -31.60 -11.41
C ARG A 25 -4.43 -32.46 -11.48
N MET A 26 -3.28 -31.94 -11.10
CA MET A 26 -2.01 -32.67 -11.08
C MET A 26 -1.71 -33.27 -9.71
N GLU A 27 -0.76 -34.19 -9.70
CA GLU A 27 -0.29 -34.85 -8.48
C GLU A 27 0.51 -33.87 -7.59
N ASN A 28 0.50 -34.11 -6.28
CA ASN A 28 1.26 -33.30 -5.33
C ASN A 28 2.78 -33.40 -5.57
N ALA A 29 3.47 -32.26 -5.40
CA ALA A 29 4.93 -32.24 -5.37
C ALA A 29 5.45 -33.00 -4.13
N LYS A 30 6.55 -33.75 -4.28
CA LYS A 30 7.19 -34.49 -3.18
C LYS A 30 8.54 -33.90 -2.87
N TYR A 31 8.76 -33.59 -1.60
CA TYR A 31 9.99 -33.03 -1.08
C TYR A 31 10.70 -34.02 -0.17
N LYS A 32 12.03 -34.01 -0.22
CA LYS A 32 12.89 -34.59 0.81
C LYS A 32 13.46 -33.44 1.62
N THR A 33 13.07 -33.35 2.88
CA THR A 33 13.58 -32.34 3.82
C THR A 33 14.60 -32.97 4.73
N THR A 34 15.78 -32.36 4.82
CA THR A 34 16.85 -32.79 5.72
C THR A 34 17.10 -31.68 6.74
N SER A 35 17.01 -32.02 8.03
CA SER A 35 17.31 -31.12 9.14
C SER A 35 18.51 -31.66 9.90
N VAL A 36 19.51 -30.80 10.10
CA VAL A 36 20.77 -31.12 10.78
C VAL A 36 20.91 -30.22 12.00
N LYS A 37 21.24 -30.85 13.13
CA LYS A 37 21.61 -30.17 14.37
C LYS A 37 23.09 -30.40 14.61
N LEU A 38 23.86 -29.34 14.77
CA LEU A 38 25.30 -29.38 15.01
C LEU A 38 25.56 -28.94 16.45
N GLY A 39 26.20 -29.80 17.23
CA GLY A 39 26.67 -29.46 18.58
C GLY A 39 28.05 -28.83 18.51
N ALA A 40 28.24 -27.70 19.20
CA ALA A 40 29.54 -27.04 19.35
C ALA A 40 29.70 -26.61 20.81
N GLY A 41 30.29 -27.48 21.64
CA GLY A 41 30.33 -27.29 23.09
C GLY A 41 28.93 -27.27 23.68
N GLU A 42 28.54 -26.14 24.28
CA GLU A 42 27.20 -25.93 24.89
C GLU A 42 26.15 -25.43 23.89
N TYR A 43 26.56 -25.04 22.67
CA TYR A 43 25.66 -24.45 21.68
C TYR A 43 25.13 -25.49 20.68
N ILE A 44 23.91 -25.26 20.18
CA ILE A 44 23.29 -26.06 19.12
C ILE A 44 22.96 -25.15 17.94
N PHE A 45 23.58 -25.44 16.79
CA PHE A 45 23.24 -24.81 15.53
C PHE A 45 22.27 -25.68 14.75
N THR A 46 21.30 -25.06 14.09
CA THR A 46 20.30 -25.76 13.27
C THR A 46 20.39 -25.33 11.82
N MET A 47 20.37 -26.29 10.91
CA MET A 47 20.30 -26.05 9.48
C MET A 47 19.23 -26.97 8.87
N SER A 48 18.41 -26.42 7.99
CA SER A 48 17.42 -27.18 7.24
C SER A 48 17.54 -26.89 5.75
N GLY A 49 17.33 -27.92 4.94
CA GLY A 49 17.20 -27.80 3.50
C GLY A 49 16.16 -28.79 2.98
N SER A 50 15.58 -28.44 1.84
CA SER A 50 14.61 -29.28 1.16
C SER A 50 15.00 -29.41 -0.30
N LYS A 51 14.76 -30.60 -0.87
CA LYS A 51 14.92 -30.87 -2.30
C LYS A 51 13.66 -31.51 -2.84
N ILE A 52 13.24 -31.03 -4.00
CA ILE A 52 12.14 -31.63 -4.75
C ILE A 52 12.61 -32.97 -5.32
N VAL A 53 11.90 -34.03 -4.97
CA VAL A 53 12.08 -35.39 -5.51
C VAL A 53 11.15 -35.62 -6.70
N PHE A 54 10.00 -34.95 -6.70
CA PHE A 54 9.02 -35.00 -7.78
C PHE A 54 8.27 -33.67 -7.85
N ASP A 55 8.29 -33.04 -9.02
CA ASP A 55 7.77 -31.68 -9.22
C ASP A 55 6.24 -31.60 -9.18
N GLY A 56 5.52 -32.67 -9.56
CA GLY A 56 4.06 -32.69 -9.56
C GLY A 56 3.45 -31.46 -10.26
N PHE A 57 2.46 -30.83 -9.60
CA PHE A 57 1.81 -29.61 -10.07
C PHE A 57 2.75 -28.41 -10.30
N MET A 58 3.92 -28.39 -9.66
CA MET A 58 4.88 -27.29 -9.77
C MET A 58 5.50 -27.16 -11.15
N SER A 59 5.48 -28.23 -11.95
CA SER A 59 5.92 -28.18 -13.36
C SER A 59 5.10 -27.19 -14.21
N VAL A 60 3.87 -26.84 -13.78
CA VAL A 60 2.97 -25.93 -14.49
C VAL A 60 2.73 -24.64 -13.72
N TYR A 61 2.68 -24.71 -12.39
CA TYR A 61 2.38 -23.58 -11.51
C TYR A 61 3.35 -23.54 -10.33
N THR A 62 4.29 -22.61 -10.35
CA THR A 62 5.23 -22.30 -9.26
C THR A 62 4.83 -20.99 -8.60
N ASP A 63 4.95 -20.90 -7.28
CA ASP A 63 4.94 -19.61 -6.61
C ASP A 63 6.33 -18.96 -6.77
N ASP A 64 6.37 -17.70 -7.19
CA ASP A 64 7.63 -16.95 -7.41
C ASP A 64 8.47 -16.82 -6.11
N ASP A 65 7.88 -17.08 -4.93
CA ASP A 65 8.55 -17.07 -3.63
C ASP A 65 9.20 -18.43 -3.25
N GLU A 66 8.87 -19.53 -3.94
CA GLU A 66 9.39 -20.88 -3.66
C GLU A 66 10.79 -21.13 -4.25
N GLU A 67 11.39 -20.17 -4.97
CA GLU A 67 12.79 -20.26 -5.45
C GLU A 67 13.84 -20.07 -4.34
N LYS A 68 13.44 -19.95 -3.06
CA LYS A 68 14.40 -19.73 -1.96
C LYS A 68 15.00 -21.03 -1.40
N ALA A 69 16.28 -21.15 -1.71
CA ALA A 69 17.37 -21.85 -1.00
C ALA A 69 17.51 -23.36 -1.25
N SER A 70 18.23 -23.66 -2.34
CA SER A 70 18.95 -24.91 -2.59
C SER A 70 20.14 -25.12 -1.64
N SER A 71 19.92 -25.14 -0.32
CA SER A 71 20.93 -25.56 0.67
C SER A 71 21.13 -27.08 0.72
N ASP A 72 20.24 -27.84 0.07
CA ASP A 72 20.18 -29.30 0.18
C ASP A 72 21.41 -30.04 -0.39
N ALA A 73 22.14 -29.43 -1.33
CA ALA A 73 23.34 -30.02 -1.92
C ALA A 73 24.49 -30.20 -0.91
N VAL A 74 24.55 -29.35 0.12
CA VAL A 74 25.57 -29.40 1.17
C VAL A 74 25.12 -30.35 2.29
N ILE A 75 23.84 -30.30 2.65
CA ILE A 75 23.27 -31.10 3.74
C ILE A 75 23.30 -32.59 3.43
N GLY A 76 23.01 -32.99 2.19
CA GLY A 76 22.95 -34.40 1.79
C GLY A 76 24.27 -35.18 1.89
N LYS A 77 25.40 -34.51 2.11
CA LYS A 77 26.73 -35.15 2.26
C LYS A 77 27.14 -35.40 3.70
N LEU A 78 26.46 -34.78 4.67
CA LEU A 78 26.79 -34.88 6.09
C LEU A 78 26.26 -36.19 6.68
N LYS A 79 27.06 -36.85 7.49
CA LYS A 79 26.69 -38.04 8.28
C LYS A 79 26.74 -37.73 9.77
N VAL A 80 26.03 -38.54 10.54
CA VAL A 80 26.06 -38.45 12.01
C VAL A 80 27.46 -38.82 12.48
N GLY A 81 28.10 -37.92 13.24
CA GLY A 81 29.46 -38.08 13.74
C GLY A 81 30.54 -37.39 12.90
N ASP A 82 30.18 -36.73 11.80
CA ASP A 82 31.13 -35.90 11.06
C ASP A 82 31.59 -34.72 11.92
N GLU A 83 32.91 -34.54 12.02
CA GLU A 83 33.53 -33.38 12.66
C GLU A 83 33.66 -32.25 11.62
N LEU A 84 33.16 -31.07 11.97
CA LEU A 84 33.18 -29.89 11.09
C LEU A 84 34.09 -28.82 11.68
N GLU A 85 34.95 -28.25 10.84
CA GLU A 85 35.79 -27.12 11.21
C GLU A 85 35.02 -25.79 11.08
N LEU A 86 35.11 -24.95 12.10
CA LEU A 86 34.54 -23.62 12.08
C LEU A 86 35.37 -22.72 11.13
N VAL A 87 34.79 -22.37 9.99
CA VAL A 87 35.43 -21.45 9.03
C VAL A 87 35.22 -19.99 9.42
N LYS A 88 33.96 -19.62 9.73
CA LYS A 88 33.59 -18.23 10.01
C LYS A 88 32.29 -18.15 10.82
N LEU A 89 32.23 -17.23 11.77
CA LEU A 89 31.00 -16.78 12.40
C LEU A 89 30.54 -15.47 11.74
N ILE A 90 29.27 -15.41 11.36
CA ILE A 90 28.65 -14.23 10.73
C ILE A 90 27.53 -13.77 11.66
N ASP A 91 27.76 -12.67 12.34
CA ASP A 91 26.74 -12.07 13.21
C ASP A 91 25.77 -11.24 12.36
N LEU A 92 24.49 -11.59 12.42
CA LEU A 92 23.42 -10.88 11.74
C LEU A 92 22.51 -10.22 12.77
N GLN A 93 22.37 -8.90 12.67
CA GLN A 93 21.40 -8.16 13.46
C GLN A 93 20.07 -8.12 12.72
N HIS A 94 19.01 -8.56 13.41
CA HIS A 94 17.64 -8.50 12.91
C HIS A 94 16.81 -7.54 13.76
N PHE A 95 15.81 -6.92 13.12
CA PHE A 95 14.82 -6.07 13.78
C PHE A 95 13.43 -6.71 13.62
N THR A 96 12.57 -6.51 14.62
CA THR A 96 11.15 -6.82 14.47
C THR A 96 10.55 -5.87 13.44
N GLN A 97 9.80 -6.44 12.49
CA GLN A 97 9.11 -5.64 11.49
C GLN A 97 7.68 -5.37 11.96
N PRO A 98 7.15 -4.16 11.71
CA PRO A 98 5.75 -3.88 11.96
C PRO A 98 4.86 -4.73 11.03
N PRO A 99 3.56 -4.87 11.36
CA PRO A 99 2.60 -5.51 10.47
C PRO A 99 2.63 -4.89 9.07
N ALA A 100 2.63 -5.74 8.05
CA ALA A 100 2.61 -5.28 6.67
C ALA A 100 1.30 -4.54 6.37
N HIS A 101 1.41 -3.43 5.65
CA HIS A 101 0.23 -2.74 5.12
C HIS A 101 -0.54 -3.63 4.14
N TYR A 102 -1.85 -3.44 4.06
CA TYR A 102 -2.66 -4.14 3.08
C TYR A 102 -2.34 -3.67 1.66
N THR A 103 -2.15 -4.61 0.75
CA THR A 103 -2.37 -4.44 -0.69
C THR A 103 -3.84 -4.65 -1.03
N GLU A 104 -4.28 -4.30 -2.25
CA GLU A 104 -5.63 -4.61 -2.71
C GLU A 104 -5.96 -6.11 -2.57
N ALA A 105 -5.05 -6.98 -3.01
CA ALA A 105 -5.25 -8.42 -2.96
C ALA A 105 -5.34 -8.96 -1.52
N SER A 106 -4.45 -8.51 -0.63
CA SER A 106 -4.51 -8.91 0.79
C SER A 106 -5.71 -8.32 1.53
N LEU A 107 -6.22 -7.16 1.10
CA LEU A 107 -7.45 -6.60 1.65
C LEU A 107 -8.66 -7.41 1.21
N VAL A 108 -8.75 -7.79 -0.08
CA VAL A 108 -9.80 -8.71 -0.56
C VAL A 108 -9.76 -10.02 0.24
N LYS A 109 -8.57 -10.61 0.42
CA LYS A 109 -8.40 -11.82 1.22
C LYS A 109 -8.89 -11.63 2.68
N ALA A 110 -8.54 -10.52 3.31
CA ALA A 110 -8.98 -10.23 4.68
C ALA A 110 -10.50 -10.01 4.79
N LEU A 111 -11.12 -9.39 3.78
CA LEU A 111 -12.57 -9.23 3.71
C LEU A 111 -13.28 -10.59 3.55
N GLU A 112 -12.76 -11.44 2.66
CA GLU A 112 -13.24 -12.80 2.44
C GLU A 112 -13.13 -13.67 3.71
N GLU A 113 -11.98 -13.65 4.39
CA GLU A 113 -11.76 -14.36 5.66
C GLU A 113 -12.70 -13.90 6.78
N GLN A 114 -13.12 -12.63 6.75
CA GLN A 114 -14.09 -12.07 7.71
C GLN A 114 -15.55 -12.20 7.26
N GLY A 115 -15.81 -12.77 6.08
CA GLY A 115 -17.17 -12.91 5.53
C GLY A 115 -17.82 -11.59 5.06
N ILE A 116 -17.02 -10.52 4.93
CA ILE A 116 -17.47 -9.19 4.55
C ILE A 116 -17.37 -9.04 3.03
N GLY A 117 -18.47 -8.68 2.37
CA GLY A 117 -18.53 -8.54 0.92
C GLY A 117 -18.62 -9.88 0.16
N ARG A 118 -18.71 -9.80 -1.16
CA ARG A 118 -18.90 -10.91 -2.09
C ARG A 118 -18.03 -10.72 -3.34
N PRO A 119 -17.85 -11.74 -4.19
CA PRO A 119 -17.07 -11.61 -5.44
C PRO A 119 -17.50 -10.42 -6.32
N SER A 120 -18.78 -10.02 -6.25
CA SER A 120 -19.33 -8.86 -6.94
C SER A 120 -18.98 -7.51 -6.31
N THR A 121 -18.59 -7.47 -5.03
CA THR A 121 -18.40 -6.21 -4.26
C THR A 121 -16.96 -5.94 -3.85
N TYR A 122 -16.05 -6.92 -3.88
CA TYR A 122 -14.64 -6.71 -3.50
C TYR A 122 -13.96 -5.56 -4.25
N ALA A 123 -13.93 -5.61 -5.59
CA ALA A 123 -13.30 -4.58 -6.41
C ALA A 123 -14.04 -3.22 -6.33
N PRO A 124 -15.39 -3.16 -6.38
CA PRO A 124 -16.14 -1.93 -6.17
C PRO A 124 -15.89 -1.26 -4.81
N THR A 125 -15.81 -2.04 -3.73
CA THR A 125 -15.54 -1.51 -2.38
C THR A 125 -14.18 -0.81 -2.34
N ILE A 126 -13.12 -1.49 -2.80
CA ILE A 126 -11.76 -0.91 -2.88
C ILE A 126 -11.75 0.35 -3.74
N THR A 127 -12.39 0.29 -4.91
CA THR A 127 -12.49 1.44 -5.83
C THR A 127 -13.18 2.63 -5.16
N THR A 128 -14.24 2.37 -4.39
CA THR A 128 -15.04 3.41 -3.71
C THR A 128 -14.26 4.09 -2.59
N ILE A 129 -13.59 3.32 -1.72
CA ILE A 129 -12.81 3.89 -0.61
C ILE A 129 -11.59 4.67 -1.11
N MET A 130 -11.02 4.27 -2.25
CA MET A 130 -9.95 5.03 -2.93
C MET A 130 -10.48 6.30 -3.60
N ALA A 131 -11.61 6.21 -4.32
CA ALA A 131 -12.22 7.36 -5.00
C ALA A 131 -12.70 8.44 -4.01
N ARG A 132 -13.14 8.04 -2.81
CA ARG A 132 -13.51 8.95 -1.72
C ARG A 132 -12.32 9.43 -0.89
N HIS A 133 -11.10 9.04 -1.24
CA HIS A 133 -9.87 9.41 -0.53
C HIS A 133 -9.83 9.02 0.95
N TYR A 134 -10.53 7.95 1.35
CA TYR A 134 -10.36 7.37 2.70
C TYR A 134 -9.06 6.57 2.80
N VAL A 135 -8.64 5.98 1.68
CA VAL A 135 -7.35 5.32 1.54
C VAL A 135 -6.64 5.79 0.28
N VAL A 136 -5.32 5.81 0.31
CA VAL A 136 -4.46 6.08 -0.84
C VAL A 136 -3.58 4.89 -1.13
N LYS A 137 -3.32 4.65 -2.41
CA LYS A 137 -2.40 3.60 -2.86
C LYS A 137 -1.04 4.21 -3.13
N GLU A 138 -0.04 3.77 -2.39
CA GLU A 138 1.36 4.07 -2.66
C GLU A 138 2.08 2.78 -3.05
N GLN A 139 2.61 2.75 -4.27
CA GLN A 139 3.16 1.54 -4.89
C GLN A 139 2.13 0.40 -4.93
N LYS A 140 2.22 -0.56 -4.01
CA LYS A 140 1.29 -1.69 -3.86
C LYS A 140 0.47 -1.63 -2.58
N ASN A 141 0.84 -0.77 -1.63
CA ASN A 141 0.28 -0.72 -0.30
C ASN A 141 -0.81 0.36 -0.19
N LEU A 142 -1.79 0.09 0.66
CA LEU A 142 -2.89 0.98 1.00
C LEU A 142 -2.59 1.65 2.33
N TYR A 143 -2.70 2.97 2.35
CA TYR A 143 -2.52 3.81 3.53
C TYR A 143 -3.83 4.53 3.82
N VAL A 144 -4.21 4.57 5.10
CA VAL A 144 -5.37 5.33 5.56
C VAL A 144 -5.00 6.81 5.56
N THR A 145 -5.89 7.66 5.04
CA THR A 145 -5.71 9.11 5.07
C THR A 145 -6.24 9.68 6.39
N GLU A 146 -5.88 10.93 6.72
CA GLU A 146 -6.49 11.66 7.84
C GLU A 146 -8.02 11.65 7.76
N LEU A 147 -8.57 11.92 6.56
CA LEU A 147 -10.01 11.89 6.33
C LEU A 147 -10.59 10.50 6.62
N GLY A 148 -9.95 9.44 6.12
CA GLY A 148 -10.36 8.07 6.38
C GLY A 148 -10.33 7.72 7.87
N GLN A 149 -9.32 8.18 8.60
CA GLN A 149 -9.18 7.96 10.03
C GLN A 149 -10.25 8.71 10.83
N ILE A 150 -10.53 9.97 10.49
CA ILE A 150 -11.57 10.78 11.13
C ILE A 150 -12.95 10.15 10.89
N VAL A 151 -13.27 9.84 9.63
CA VAL A 151 -14.55 9.22 9.27
C VAL A 151 -14.70 7.86 9.95
N ASN A 152 -13.68 7.01 9.92
CA ASN A 152 -13.72 5.72 10.62
C ASN A 152 -13.94 5.89 12.13
N SER A 153 -13.28 6.86 12.76
CA SER A 153 -13.45 7.12 14.20
C SER A 153 -14.87 7.58 14.53
N MET A 154 -15.47 8.45 13.70
CA MET A 154 -16.88 8.83 13.84
C MET A 154 -17.79 7.61 13.67
N MET A 155 -17.58 6.80 12.64
CA MET A 155 -18.39 5.62 12.39
C MET A 155 -18.33 4.61 13.55
N VAL A 156 -17.15 4.36 14.13
CA VAL A 156 -17.00 3.45 15.27
C VAL A 156 -17.65 4.02 16.54
N ASN A 157 -17.53 5.32 16.79
CA ASN A 157 -18.06 5.94 17.99
C ASN A 157 -19.60 6.04 17.98
N TYR A 158 -20.19 6.39 16.83
CA TYR A 158 -21.63 6.65 16.72
C TYR A 158 -22.43 5.46 16.17
N PHE A 159 -21.80 4.62 15.35
CA PHE A 159 -22.46 3.51 14.64
C PHE A 159 -21.77 2.17 14.93
N GLY A 160 -21.17 2.02 16.12
CA GLY A 160 -20.34 0.86 16.47
C GLY A 160 -21.03 -0.50 16.28
N SER A 161 -22.33 -0.60 16.54
CA SER A 161 -23.12 -1.82 16.30
C SER A 161 -23.34 -2.14 14.81
N ILE A 162 -23.28 -1.13 13.94
CA ILE A 162 -23.56 -1.26 12.50
C ILE A 162 -22.27 -1.48 11.71
N VAL A 163 -21.17 -0.81 12.08
CA VAL A 163 -19.86 -0.96 11.42
C VAL A 163 -19.02 -2.10 12.00
N ASP A 164 -19.61 -2.87 12.92
CA ASP A 164 -19.01 -4.08 13.44
C ASP A 164 -18.84 -5.14 12.34
N LYS A 165 -17.75 -5.90 12.44
CA LYS A 165 -17.39 -6.92 11.45
C LYS A 165 -18.36 -8.08 11.46
N GLU A 166 -18.76 -8.56 12.63
CA GLU A 166 -19.70 -9.69 12.77
C GLU A 166 -21.08 -9.27 12.27
N PHE A 167 -21.53 -8.06 12.62
CA PHE A 167 -22.79 -7.52 12.08
C PHE A 167 -22.78 -7.47 10.55
N THR A 168 -21.70 -6.94 9.95
CA THR A 168 -21.59 -6.81 8.49
C THR A 168 -21.58 -8.19 7.82
N ALA A 169 -20.83 -9.15 8.35
CA ALA A 169 -20.79 -10.51 7.82
C ALA A 169 -22.16 -11.22 7.91
N ASN A 170 -22.88 -11.04 9.03
CA ASN A 170 -24.21 -11.59 9.23
C ASN A 170 -25.23 -10.97 8.24
N LEU A 171 -25.15 -9.67 7.99
CA LEU A 171 -26.01 -9.01 7.01
C LEU A 171 -25.83 -9.61 5.61
N GLU A 172 -24.59 -9.86 5.20
CA GLU A 172 -24.29 -10.50 3.92
C GLU A 172 -24.89 -11.92 3.83
N GLN A 173 -24.84 -12.70 4.91
CA GLN A 173 -25.48 -14.03 4.96
C GLN A 173 -27.02 -13.96 4.89
N LEU A 174 -27.63 -12.93 5.50
CA LEU A 174 -29.06 -12.68 5.39
C LEU A 174 -29.45 -12.33 3.95
N LEU A 175 -28.63 -11.52 3.26
CA LEU A 175 -28.85 -11.18 1.85
C LEU A 175 -28.69 -12.39 0.93
N ASP A 176 -27.75 -13.29 1.22
CA ASP A 176 -27.66 -14.58 0.50
C ASP A 176 -28.92 -15.43 0.72
N SER A 177 -29.45 -15.46 1.96
CA SER A 177 -30.68 -16.19 2.28
C SER A 177 -31.91 -15.61 1.58
N VAL A 178 -31.91 -14.29 1.33
CA VAL A 178 -32.90 -13.63 0.46
C VAL A 178 -32.73 -14.07 -0.99
N GLY A 179 -31.49 -14.11 -1.51
CA GLY A 179 -31.18 -14.58 -2.85
C GLY A 179 -31.61 -16.04 -3.10
N ASP A 180 -31.47 -16.89 -2.08
CA ASP A 180 -31.94 -18.29 -2.06
C ASP A 180 -33.46 -18.43 -1.90
N GLY A 181 -34.19 -17.34 -1.63
CA GLY A 181 -35.63 -17.35 -1.38
C GLY A 181 -36.05 -17.91 -0.01
N LYS A 182 -35.11 -18.09 0.93
CA LYS A 182 -35.37 -18.57 2.30
C LYS A 182 -35.93 -17.49 3.21
N VAL A 183 -35.55 -16.23 2.98
CA VAL A 183 -35.94 -15.07 3.80
C VAL A 183 -36.57 -13.99 2.92
N ASN A 184 -37.62 -13.34 3.42
CA ASN A 184 -38.21 -12.18 2.73
C ASN A 184 -37.35 -10.93 2.98
N TRP A 185 -36.88 -10.29 1.90
CA TRP A 185 -36.02 -9.10 1.99
C TRP A 185 -36.64 -7.96 2.80
N LYS A 186 -37.98 -7.80 2.76
CA LYS A 186 -38.67 -6.76 3.53
C LYS A 186 -38.50 -6.97 5.03
N THR A 187 -38.48 -8.23 5.49
CA THR A 187 -38.24 -8.55 6.90
C THR A 187 -36.85 -8.13 7.34
N VAL A 188 -35.82 -8.36 6.51
CA VAL A 188 -34.45 -7.93 6.82
C VAL A 188 -34.38 -6.41 6.96
N VAL A 189 -34.95 -5.67 6.00
CA VAL A 189 -34.96 -4.20 6.02
C VAL A 189 -35.77 -3.65 7.19
N SER A 190 -36.98 -4.18 7.45
CA SER A 190 -37.83 -3.73 8.55
C SER A 190 -37.23 -3.97 9.93
N ASN A 191 -36.40 -5.01 10.08
CA ASN A 191 -35.71 -5.28 11.34
C ASN A 191 -34.46 -4.39 11.51
N PHE A 192 -33.79 -4.01 10.42
CA PHE A 192 -32.58 -3.20 10.48
C PHE A 192 -32.85 -1.69 10.64
N TYR A 193 -33.87 -1.18 9.93
CA TYR A 193 -34.09 0.26 9.80
C TYR A 193 -34.32 1.00 11.14
N PRO A 194 -35.09 0.47 12.12
CA PRO A 194 -35.31 1.17 13.39
C PRO A 194 -34.03 1.44 14.17
N ASP A 195 -33.11 0.47 14.21
CA ASP A 195 -31.83 0.61 14.91
C ASP A 195 -30.92 1.64 14.21
N LEU A 196 -30.93 1.63 12.87
CA LEU A 196 -30.22 2.63 12.07
C LEU A 196 -30.79 4.04 12.29
N GLU A 197 -32.11 4.20 12.24
CA GLU A 197 -32.78 5.49 12.41
C GLU A 197 -32.47 6.09 13.79
N SER A 198 -32.57 5.28 14.84
CA SER A 198 -32.19 5.68 16.21
C SER A 198 -30.73 6.13 16.30
N ALA A 199 -29.81 5.36 15.70
CA ALA A 199 -28.39 5.71 15.68
C ALA A 199 -28.11 7.01 14.92
N VAL A 200 -28.78 7.23 13.78
CA VAL A 200 -28.65 8.46 12.98
C VAL A 200 -29.20 9.68 13.73
N ASP A 201 -30.32 9.54 14.42
CA ASP A 201 -30.92 10.62 15.22
C ASP A 201 -30.01 11.04 16.39
N GLN A 202 -29.40 10.06 17.06
CA GLN A 202 -28.45 10.33 18.13
C GLN A 202 -27.19 11.01 17.57
N ALA A 203 -26.61 10.44 16.52
CA ALA A 203 -25.42 11.00 15.89
C ALA A 203 -25.65 12.43 15.42
N SER A 204 -26.81 12.73 14.82
CA SER A 204 -27.14 14.07 14.30
C SER A 204 -27.18 15.13 15.41
N LYS A 205 -27.73 14.80 16.59
CA LYS A 205 -27.76 15.71 17.75
C LYS A 205 -26.37 15.97 18.33
N GLU A 206 -25.51 14.96 18.32
CA GLU A 206 -24.16 15.06 18.89
C GLU A 206 -23.17 15.71 17.90
N LEU A 207 -23.32 15.47 16.60
CA LEU A 207 -22.46 16.00 15.53
C LEU A 207 -22.70 17.47 15.18
N GLU A 208 -23.86 18.07 15.53
CA GLU A 208 -24.08 19.52 15.39
C GLU A 208 -23.02 20.37 16.10
N ASN A 209 -22.29 19.79 17.06
CA ASN A 209 -21.24 20.47 17.84
C ASN A 209 -19.80 20.15 17.40
N VAL A 210 -19.59 19.19 16.49
CA VAL A 210 -18.24 18.78 16.06
C VAL A 210 -17.87 19.51 14.77
N LYS A 211 -17.37 20.74 14.91
CA LYS A 211 -16.63 21.37 13.82
C LYS A 211 -15.34 20.60 13.63
N ILE A 212 -15.25 19.84 12.54
CA ILE A 212 -13.98 19.28 12.06
C ILE A 212 -13.04 20.47 11.93
N ALA A 213 -12.04 20.54 12.82
CA ALA A 213 -11.06 21.59 12.77
C ALA A 213 -10.18 21.32 11.55
N ASP A 214 -10.42 22.06 10.47
CA ASP A 214 -9.56 21.99 9.29
C ASP A 214 -8.11 22.35 9.72
N GLU A 215 -7.11 21.60 9.24
CA GLU A 215 -5.70 21.89 9.56
C GLU A 215 -5.34 23.31 9.11
N VAL A 216 -5.01 24.16 10.09
CA VAL A 216 -4.61 25.55 9.87
C VAL A 216 -3.17 25.56 9.39
N THR A 217 -2.93 26.16 8.23
CA THR A 217 -1.59 26.34 7.67
C THR A 217 -1.04 27.73 7.98
N ASP A 218 0.29 27.90 7.86
CA ASP A 218 0.93 29.21 7.95
C ASP A 218 0.67 30.12 6.74
N VAL A 219 -0.10 29.65 5.75
CA VAL A 219 -0.39 30.40 4.53
C VAL A 219 -1.52 31.39 4.79
N ILE A 220 -1.19 32.69 4.79
CA ILE A 220 -2.17 33.75 4.98
C ILE A 220 -2.99 33.94 3.70
N CYS A 221 -4.32 34.03 3.85
CA CYS A 221 -5.22 34.36 2.75
C CYS A 221 -5.08 35.83 2.35
N GLU A 222 -4.82 36.09 1.07
CA GLU A 222 -4.67 37.43 0.50
C GLU A 222 -5.93 38.30 0.60
N ASN A 223 -7.12 37.69 0.65
CA ASN A 223 -8.39 38.43 0.72
C ASN A 223 -8.90 38.68 2.14
N CYS A 224 -8.61 37.77 3.08
CA CYS A 224 -9.23 37.77 4.42
C CYS A 224 -8.22 37.96 5.56
N GLY A 225 -6.91 37.84 5.29
CA GLY A 225 -5.85 37.90 6.30
C GLY A 225 -5.82 36.72 7.28
N ARG A 226 -6.76 35.77 7.17
CA ARG A 226 -6.81 34.56 8.01
C ARG A 226 -5.89 33.48 7.44
N ASN A 227 -5.38 32.64 8.33
CA ASN A 227 -4.64 31.44 7.94
C ASN A 227 -5.54 30.50 7.14
N MET A 228 -5.07 30.10 5.97
CA MET A 228 -5.76 29.16 5.10
C MET A 228 -5.73 27.77 5.71
N VAL A 229 -6.76 27.00 5.42
CA VAL A 229 -6.92 25.64 5.92
C VAL A 229 -6.81 24.63 4.78
N ILE A 230 -6.30 23.43 5.06
CA ILE A 230 -6.22 22.36 4.06
C ILE A 230 -7.60 21.74 3.88
N LYS A 231 -8.09 21.76 2.64
CA LYS A 231 -9.32 21.10 2.22
C LYS A 231 -9.06 20.09 1.11
N TYR A 232 -9.94 19.11 1.01
CA TYR A 232 -9.86 18.03 0.04
C TYR A 232 -10.87 18.26 -1.07
N GLY A 233 -10.41 18.24 -2.32
CA GLY A 233 -11.26 18.39 -3.50
C GLY A 233 -10.99 17.30 -4.54
N PRO A 234 -11.73 17.29 -5.67
CA PRO A 234 -11.59 16.29 -6.74
C PRO A 234 -10.18 16.19 -7.34
N HIS A 235 -9.35 17.21 -7.13
CA HIS A 235 -8.00 17.33 -7.67
C HIS A 235 -6.88 17.19 -6.60
N GLY A 236 -7.24 16.80 -5.37
CA GLY A 236 -6.30 16.61 -4.26
C GLY A 236 -6.43 17.68 -3.15
N LYS A 237 -5.42 17.73 -2.27
CA LYS A 237 -5.33 18.75 -1.21
C LYS A 237 -5.25 20.15 -1.85
N PHE A 238 -5.98 21.10 -1.30
CA PHE A 238 -5.89 22.52 -1.66
C PHE A 238 -6.06 23.38 -0.41
N LEU A 239 -5.55 24.60 -0.44
CA LEU A 239 -5.72 25.56 0.62
C LEU A 239 -7.01 26.36 0.37
N ALA A 240 -7.85 26.54 1.38
CA ALA A 240 -9.05 27.38 1.32
C ALA A 240 -9.07 28.41 2.45
N CYS A 241 -9.57 29.64 2.25
CA CYS A 241 -9.83 30.55 3.38
C CYS A 241 -10.93 29.92 4.27
N PRO A 242 -10.75 29.85 5.60
CA PRO A 242 -11.76 29.34 6.52
C PRO A 242 -13.02 30.23 6.58
N GLY A 243 -12.94 31.46 6.07
CA GLY A 243 -14.06 32.40 6.00
C GLY A 243 -15.09 32.12 4.89
N PHE A 244 -15.16 30.92 4.32
CA PHE A 244 -16.22 30.56 3.37
C PHE A 244 -17.58 30.53 4.09
N PRO A 245 -18.67 31.13 3.56
CA PRO A 245 -18.87 31.64 2.18
C PRO A 245 -18.38 33.06 1.90
N GLU A 246 -18.03 33.84 2.92
CA GLU A 246 -17.66 35.27 2.81
C GLU A 246 -16.36 35.49 2.02
N CYS A 247 -15.41 34.55 2.13
CA CYS A 247 -14.16 34.56 1.37
C CYS A 247 -13.95 33.25 0.61
N LYS A 248 -14.08 33.30 -0.73
CA LYS A 248 -13.93 32.14 -1.63
C LYS A 248 -12.49 31.91 -2.14
N ASN A 249 -11.49 32.47 -1.47
CA ASN A 249 -10.10 32.34 -1.91
C ASN A 249 -9.61 30.91 -1.72
N THR A 250 -9.06 30.31 -2.77
CA THR A 250 -8.44 28.98 -2.76
C THR A 250 -7.08 29.03 -3.44
N LYS A 251 -6.13 28.25 -2.93
CA LYS A 251 -4.78 28.12 -3.49
C LYS A 251 -4.44 26.64 -3.67
N PRO A 252 -3.69 26.27 -4.72
CA PRO A 252 -3.17 24.91 -4.85
C PRO A 252 -2.24 24.60 -3.66
N TYR A 253 -2.43 23.43 -3.05
CA TYR A 253 -1.48 22.93 -2.05
C TYR A 253 -0.34 22.23 -2.78
N PHE A 254 0.87 22.71 -2.55
CA PHE A 254 2.08 22.13 -3.12
C PHE A 254 2.86 21.44 -2.01
N GLU A 255 2.94 20.11 -2.09
CA GLU A 255 3.66 19.30 -1.11
C GLU A 255 5.17 19.52 -1.28
N LYS A 256 5.80 20.10 -0.25
CA LYS A 256 7.23 20.40 -0.24
C LYS A 256 8.01 19.14 0.08
N ILE A 257 9.04 18.83 -0.72
CA ILE A 257 9.86 17.62 -0.51
C ILE A 257 10.99 17.83 0.52
N GLY A 258 11.13 19.03 1.09
CA GLY A 258 12.22 19.38 2.01
C GLY A 258 13.58 19.58 1.33
N VAL A 259 13.61 19.73 0.00
CA VAL A 259 14.84 19.94 -0.78
C VAL A 259 14.79 21.30 -1.44
N SER A 260 15.85 22.09 -1.26
CA SER A 260 16.00 23.40 -1.90
C SER A 260 16.30 23.26 -3.39
N CYS A 261 15.71 24.14 -4.19
CA CYS A 261 15.84 24.19 -5.62
C CYS A 261 17.30 24.48 -5.99
N PRO A 262 17.93 23.63 -6.82
CA PRO A 262 19.33 23.82 -7.21
C PRO A 262 19.60 25.12 -7.98
N LYS A 263 18.58 25.71 -8.61
CA LYS A 263 18.71 26.93 -9.43
C LYS A 263 18.50 28.22 -8.64
N CYS A 264 17.51 28.26 -7.74
CA CYS A 264 17.07 29.50 -7.08
C CYS A 264 17.04 29.42 -5.55
N GLY A 265 17.32 28.26 -4.96
CA GLY A 265 17.26 28.06 -3.51
C GLY A 265 15.85 27.97 -2.90
N GLY A 266 14.79 28.26 -3.67
CA GLY A 266 13.40 28.10 -3.22
C GLY A 266 12.99 26.65 -3.00
N ASP A 267 11.80 26.38 -2.47
CA ASP A 267 11.37 25.01 -2.19
C ASP A 267 11.06 24.21 -3.47
N VAL A 268 11.47 22.94 -3.51
CA VAL A 268 11.00 22.01 -4.53
C VAL A 268 9.68 21.38 -4.07
N VAL A 269 8.71 21.35 -4.99
CA VAL A 269 7.37 20.85 -4.75
C VAL A 269 6.97 19.78 -5.75
N ILE A 270 6.07 18.90 -5.33
CA ILE A 270 5.51 17.85 -6.18
C ILE A 270 4.40 18.46 -7.05
N LYS A 271 4.50 18.29 -8.37
CA LYS A 271 3.51 18.74 -9.35
C LYS A 271 3.06 17.58 -10.23
N LYS A 272 1.86 17.69 -10.81
CA LYS A 272 1.30 16.72 -11.76
C LYS A 272 1.07 17.37 -13.12
N THR A 273 1.42 16.67 -14.19
CA THR A 273 1.10 17.08 -15.57
C THR A 273 -0.39 16.86 -15.89
N LYS A 274 -0.92 17.46 -16.96
CA LYS A 274 -2.30 17.21 -17.45
C LYS A 274 -2.59 15.72 -17.71
N LYS A 275 -1.56 14.92 -18.01
CA LYS A 275 -1.63 13.47 -18.22
C LYS A 275 -1.40 12.65 -16.93
N GLY A 276 -1.34 13.29 -15.77
CA GLY A 276 -1.21 12.65 -14.46
C GLY A 276 0.20 12.25 -14.04
N ARG A 277 1.23 12.43 -14.88
CA ARG A 277 2.62 12.13 -14.49
C ARG A 277 3.12 13.13 -13.45
N ILE A 278 3.75 12.61 -12.39
CA ILE A 278 4.36 13.39 -11.31
C ILE A 278 5.72 13.92 -11.77
N TYR A 279 6.02 15.17 -11.44
CA TYR A 279 7.33 15.79 -11.60
C TYR A 279 7.63 16.70 -10.40
N TYR A 280 8.90 16.92 -10.13
CA TYR A 280 9.39 17.80 -9.08
C TYR A 280 9.77 19.14 -9.70
N GLY A 281 9.09 20.20 -9.30
CA GLY A 281 9.32 21.55 -9.84
C GLY A 281 9.55 22.55 -8.72
N CYS A 282 10.14 23.70 -9.04
CA CYS A 282 10.27 24.77 -8.04
C CYS A 282 8.91 25.40 -7.68
N SER A 283 8.75 25.79 -6.42
CA SER A 283 7.62 26.58 -5.92
C SER A 283 7.51 27.94 -6.64
N ASN A 284 8.64 28.55 -6.99
CA ASN A 284 8.72 29.89 -7.60
C ASN A 284 8.51 29.89 -9.13
N ALA A 285 7.81 28.90 -9.67
CA ALA A 285 7.43 28.94 -11.09
C ALA A 285 6.36 30.03 -11.30
N PRO A 286 6.47 30.91 -12.32
CA PRO A 286 7.27 30.78 -13.55
C PRO A 286 8.69 31.38 -13.51
N GLU A 287 9.11 32.05 -12.44
CA GLU A 287 10.43 32.70 -12.36
C GLU A 287 11.59 31.70 -12.32
N CYS A 288 11.34 30.48 -11.84
CA CYS A 288 12.27 29.37 -11.89
C CYS A 288 11.72 28.22 -12.75
N ASP A 289 12.47 27.84 -13.77
CA ASP A 289 12.17 26.79 -14.76
C ASP A 289 12.62 25.38 -14.33
N PHE A 290 13.01 25.19 -13.07
CA PHE A 290 13.50 23.92 -12.59
C PHE A 290 12.41 22.83 -12.64
N MET A 291 12.71 21.74 -13.36
CA MET A 291 11.87 20.55 -13.50
C MET A 291 12.76 19.29 -13.44
N SER A 292 12.36 18.31 -12.63
CA SER A 292 12.98 16.98 -12.58
C SER A 292 11.91 15.89 -12.53
N TRP A 293 12.12 14.79 -13.24
CA TRP A 293 11.25 13.62 -13.17
C TRP A 293 11.53 12.74 -11.95
N ASN A 294 12.76 12.77 -11.45
CA ASN A 294 13.20 12.02 -10.27
C ASN A 294 13.31 12.98 -9.07
N LYS A 295 13.11 12.46 -7.86
CA LYS A 295 13.16 13.26 -6.63
C LYS A 295 14.57 13.83 -6.48
N PRO A 296 14.77 15.16 -6.48
CA PRO A 296 16.07 15.76 -6.18
C PRO A 296 16.47 15.45 -4.74
N SER A 297 17.76 15.23 -4.50
CA SER A 297 18.34 15.07 -3.17
C SER A 297 18.88 16.41 -2.66
N SER A 298 18.94 16.55 -1.33
CA SER A 298 19.64 17.64 -0.65
C SER A 298 21.17 17.58 -0.87
N ILE A 299 21.70 16.41 -1.23
CA ILE A 299 23.13 16.19 -1.44
C ILE A 299 23.53 16.64 -2.86
N LYS A 300 24.52 17.54 -2.93
CA LYS A 300 25.17 17.92 -4.18
C LYS A 300 26.26 16.92 -4.55
N CYS A 301 26.48 16.73 -5.84
CA CYS A 301 27.52 15.85 -6.35
C CYS A 301 28.91 16.35 -5.90
N PRO A 302 29.71 15.52 -5.22
CA PRO A 302 31.04 15.91 -4.74
C PRO A 302 32.04 16.14 -5.89
N LYS A 303 31.78 15.61 -7.09
CA LYS A 303 32.67 15.74 -8.25
C LYS A 303 32.43 16.99 -9.09
N CYS A 304 31.17 17.35 -9.35
CA CYS A 304 30.84 18.43 -10.28
C CYS A 304 29.94 19.52 -9.66
N GLY A 305 29.57 19.41 -8.38
CA GLY A 305 28.70 20.37 -7.70
C GLY A 305 27.24 20.41 -8.18
N SER A 306 26.87 19.62 -9.19
CA SER A 306 25.49 19.51 -9.68
C SER A 306 24.59 18.79 -8.67
N TYR A 307 23.29 18.98 -8.76
CA TYR A 307 22.33 18.29 -7.89
C TYR A 307 22.22 16.80 -8.23
N MET A 308 21.92 16.00 -7.22
CA MET A 308 21.70 14.56 -7.37
C MET A 308 20.20 14.24 -7.33
N VAL A 309 19.82 13.11 -7.92
CA VAL A 309 18.45 12.60 -7.96
C VAL A 309 18.37 11.18 -7.41
N GLU A 310 17.29 10.88 -6.70
CA GLU A 310 17.01 9.55 -6.16
C GLU A 310 16.44 8.62 -7.23
N LYS A 311 17.08 7.46 -7.43
CA LYS A 311 16.59 6.38 -8.28
C LYS A 311 16.72 5.05 -7.54
N GLY A 312 15.65 4.66 -6.84
CA GLY A 312 15.68 3.51 -5.92
C GLY A 312 16.58 3.79 -4.72
N ASN A 313 17.51 2.89 -4.43
CA ASN A 313 18.47 3.03 -3.31
C ASN A 313 19.74 3.82 -3.66
N LYS A 314 19.80 4.45 -4.85
CA LYS A 314 20.98 5.17 -5.34
C LYS A 314 20.67 6.64 -5.62
N LEU A 315 21.64 7.50 -5.35
CA LEU A 315 21.72 8.88 -5.78
C LEU A 315 22.53 8.95 -7.07
N LEU A 316 21.97 9.53 -8.14
CA LEU A 316 22.68 9.78 -9.38
C LEU A 316 22.88 11.28 -9.59
N CYS A 317 24.07 11.66 -10.04
CA CYS A 317 24.32 13.01 -10.51
C CYS A 317 23.52 13.28 -11.80
N MET A 318 22.87 14.46 -11.88
CA MET A 318 22.11 14.85 -13.08
C MET A 318 23.01 15.29 -14.25
N ASN A 319 24.24 15.73 -13.99
CA ASN A 319 25.17 16.07 -15.06
C ASN A 319 25.58 14.80 -15.82
N GLU A 320 25.17 14.69 -17.09
CA GLU A 320 25.41 13.55 -17.98
C GLU A 320 26.91 13.28 -18.17
N GLU A 321 27.76 14.31 -18.10
CA GLU A 321 29.21 14.18 -18.25
C GLU A 321 29.90 13.62 -16.99
N CYS A 322 29.26 13.68 -15.82
CA CYS A 322 29.90 13.30 -14.56
C CYS A 322 29.75 11.81 -14.21
N GLY A 323 28.57 11.24 -14.47
CA GLY A 323 28.28 9.82 -14.22
C GLY A 323 28.39 9.36 -12.75
N TYR A 324 28.52 10.28 -11.77
CA TYR A 324 28.69 9.92 -10.37
C TYR A 324 27.42 9.31 -9.76
N THR A 325 27.58 8.20 -9.05
CA THR A 325 26.50 7.52 -8.33
C THR A 325 26.94 7.10 -6.94
N GLU A 326 26.08 7.28 -5.95
CA GLU A 326 26.33 6.87 -4.57
C GLU A 326 25.09 6.18 -3.98
N ASN A 327 25.27 5.36 -2.95
CA ASN A 327 24.13 4.77 -2.24
C ASN A 327 23.47 5.83 -1.36
N LYS A 328 22.15 5.82 -1.28
CA LYS A 328 21.41 6.75 -0.40
C LYS A 328 21.86 6.54 1.05
N PRO A 329 22.22 7.58 1.80
CA PRO A 329 22.45 7.45 3.24
C PRO A 329 21.17 6.92 3.87
N LYS A 330 21.30 5.90 4.73
CA LYS A 330 20.17 5.38 5.50
C LYS A 330 19.84 6.41 6.57
N GLU A 331 18.73 7.14 6.39
CA GLU A 331 18.04 7.85 7.47
C GLU A 331 17.18 6.86 8.27
#